data_AF-A0AAD7U915-F1
#
_entry.id   AF-A0AAD7U915-F1
#
_cell.length_a   1.000
_cell.length_b   1.000
_cell.length_c   1.000
_cell.angle_alpha   90.00
_cell.angle_beta   90.00
_cell.angle_gamma   90.00
#
_symmetry.space_group_name_H-M   'P 1'
#
loop_
_entity.id
_entity.type
_entity.pdbx_description
1 polymer ?
#
loop_
_entity_poly.entity_id
_entity_poly.type
_entity_poly.pdbx_seq_one_letter_code
_entity_poly.pdbx_strand_id
1 'polypeptide(L)'
;MKEEESSSSSWVDVILKVRRQFGEGCDESAALARFVAENAGAFDGGDFEQAEHSLEYTALHKEYLALWEREMETFCRREGIALPELEAQMYDALNDRYTALFEEHPHHGWVDSALAAVSYDHFYARMAAAACGRKK
;
A
#
# COMPACT_ATOMS: atom_id res chain seq x y z
N MET A 1 3.42 -36.47 23.12
CA MET A 1 2.94 -35.61 22.02
C MET A 1 4.14 -34.83 21.52
N LYS A 2 4.28 -34.63 20.20
CA LYS A 2 5.20 -33.59 19.69
C LYS A 2 4.41 -32.29 19.64
N GLU A 3 4.98 -31.24 20.20
CA GLU A 3 4.51 -29.88 19.96
C GLU A 3 4.83 -29.57 18.48
N GLU A 4 3.79 -29.53 17.65
CA GLU A 4 3.90 -28.89 16.34
C GLU A 4 3.86 -27.38 16.60
N GLU A 5 5.04 -26.77 16.70
CA GLU A 5 5.17 -25.32 16.71
C GLU A 5 4.44 -24.77 15.50
N SER A 6 3.35 -24.05 15.75
CA SER A 6 2.54 -23.42 14.72
C SER A 6 3.32 -22.26 14.12
N SER A 7 4.17 -22.58 13.14
CA SER A 7 4.91 -21.62 12.32
C SER A 7 3.98 -20.91 11.33
N SER A 8 2.88 -20.36 11.83
CA SER A 8 2.14 -19.31 11.13
C SER A 8 3.00 -18.04 11.23
N SER A 9 3.74 -17.72 10.17
CA SER A 9 4.38 -16.41 10.04
C SER A 9 3.27 -15.37 10.07
N SER A 10 3.07 -14.70 11.20
CA SER A 10 1.92 -13.84 11.40
C SER A 10 1.99 -12.65 10.44
N TRP A 11 0.83 -12.08 10.09
CA TRP A 11 0.77 -10.77 9.45
C TRP A 11 1.56 -9.70 10.26
N VAL A 12 1.64 -9.88 11.59
CA VAL A 12 2.50 -9.08 12.48
C VAL A 12 3.99 -9.26 12.15
N ASP A 13 4.46 -10.48 11.85
CA ASP A 13 5.86 -10.72 11.45
C ASP A 13 6.18 -10.11 10.08
N VAL A 14 5.22 -10.12 9.16
CA VAL A 14 5.33 -9.41 7.87
C VAL A 14 5.43 -7.90 8.10
N ILE A 15 4.57 -7.31 8.92
CA ILE A 15 4.63 -5.90 9.30
C ILE A 15 5.97 -5.56 9.98
N LEU A 16 6.48 -6.41 10.86
CA LEU A 16 7.78 -6.20 11.52
C LEU A 16 8.97 -6.29 10.54
N LYS A 17 8.88 -7.14 9.50
CA LYS A 17 9.86 -7.18 8.39
C LYS A 17 9.75 -5.95 7.49
N VAL A 18 8.54 -5.46 7.21
CA VAL A 18 8.28 -4.17 6.53
C VAL A 18 8.91 -3.01 7.32
N ARG A 19 8.67 -2.92 8.64
CA ARG A 19 9.31 -1.94 9.53
C ARG A 19 10.85 -1.98 9.47
N ARG A 20 11.44 -3.19 9.41
CA ARG A 20 12.90 -3.35 9.28
C ARG A 20 13.42 -2.85 7.93
N GLN A 21 12.64 -3.02 6.86
CA GLN A 21 13.07 -2.70 5.50
C GLN A 21 12.97 -1.20 5.17
N PHE A 22 11.84 -0.57 5.47
CA PHE A 22 11.64 0.84 5.11
C PHE A 22 12.29 1.75 6.16
N GLY A 23 12.35 1.32 7.42
CA GLY A 23 13.00 2.02 8.53
C GLY A 23 12.00 2.63 9.51
N GLU A 24 12.45 3.05 10.68
CA GLU A 24 11.58 3.70 11.66
C GLU A 24 11.11 5.06 11.14
N GLY A 25 9.80 5.20 10.93
CA GLY A 25 9.18 6.43 10.39
C GLY A 25 9.27 6.57 8.87
N CYS A 26 9.60 5.50 8.13
CA CYS A 26 9.45 5.47 6.68
C CYS A 26 8.31 4.50 6.34
N ASP A 27 7.13 5.06 6.08
CA ASP A 27 5.89 4.29 6.04
C ASP A 27 5.58 3.71 4.65
N GLU A 28 6.41 3.98 3.63
CA GLU A 28 6.22 3.49 2.25
C GLU A 28 7.55 3.38 1.48
N SER A 29 7.53 2.73 0.31
CA SER A 29 8.69 2.79 -0.61
C SER A 29 8.88 4.21 -1.13
N ALA A 30 10.12 4.70 -1.08
CA ALA A 30 10.50 5.98 -1.69
C ALA A 30 10.17 6.06 -3.19
N ALA A 31 10.06 4.92 -3.90
CA ALA A 31 9.62 4.89 -5.29
C ALA A 31 8.11 5.18 -5.44
N LEU A 32 7.28 4.64 -4.53
CA LEU A 32 5.83 4.88 -4.49
C LEU A 32 5.54 6.32 -4.05
N ALA A 33 6.20 6.79 -2.99
CA ALA A 33 6.12 8.17 -2.51
C ALA A 33 6.43 9.17 -3.63
N ARG A 34 7.50 8.89 -4.40
CA ARG A 34 7.91 9.69 -5.54
C ARG A 34 6.88 9.64 -6.67
N PHE A 35 6.35 8.47 -7.02
CA PHE A 35 5.32 8.35 -8.07
C PHE A 35 4.08 9.18 -7.74
N VAL A 36 3.59 9.10 -6.49
CA VAL A 36 2.45 9.90 -6.00
C VAL A 36 2.80 11.38 -6.12
N ALA A 37 3.98 11.80 -5.65
CA ALA A 37 4.42 13.19 -5.77
C ALA A 37 4.53 13.65 -7.23
N GLU A 38 5.06 12.85 -8.15
CA GLU A 38 5.23 13.27 -9.56
C GLU A 38 3.88 13.36 -10.29
N ASN A 39 2.93 12.46 -10.02
CA ASN A 39 1.71 12.32 -10.81
C ASN A 39 0.43 12.89 -10.16
N ALA A 40 0.42 13.19 -8.85
CA ALA A 40 -0.77 13.75 -8.18
C ALA A 40 -1.26 15.07 -8.80
N GLY A 41 -0.39 15.83 -9.47
CA GLY A 41 -0.77 17.07 -10.16
C GLY A 41 -1.79 16.90 -11.30
N ALA A 42 -2.02 15.67 -11.79
CA ALA A 42 -3.06 15.37 -12.78
C ALA A 42 -4.48 15.31 -12.17
N PHE A 43 -4.60 15.18 -10.83
CA PHE A 43 -5.87 14.97 -10.14
C PHE A 43 -6.43 16.30 -9.62
N ASP A 44 -7.71 16.56 -9.87
CA ASP A 44 -8.34 17.84 -9.50
C ASP A 44 -8.45 18.08 -7.98
N GLY A 45 -8.39 17.00 -7.18
CA GLY A 45 -8.41 17.06 -5.72
C GLY A 45 -9.80 17.00 -5.09
N GLY A 46 -10.82 16.57 -5.84
CA GLY A 46 -12.20 16.38 -5.37
C GLY A 46 -12.49 14.97 -4.84
N ASP A 47 -13.73 14.75 -4.39
CA ASP A 47 -14.22 13.43 -3.97
C ASP A 47 -14.32 12.46 -5.15
N PHE A 48 -14.00 11.18 -4.91
CA PHE A 48 -14.07 10.11 -5.92
C PHE A 48 -15.41 10.09 -6.68
N GLU A 49 -16.54 10.08 -5.96
CA GLU A 49 -17.88 10.00 -6.57
C GLU A 49 -18.30 11.24 -7.38
N GLN A 50 -17.59 12.36 -7.22
CA GLN A 50 -17.89 13.64 -7.89
C GLN A 50 -16.89 13.96 -9.01
N ALA A 51 -15.81 13.18 -9.14
CA ALA A 51 -14.74 13.42 -10.10
C ALA A 51 -15.08 12.91 -11.51
N GLU A 52 -14.60 13.62 -12.53
CA GLU A 52 -14.57 13.07 -13.89
C GLU A 52 -13.39 12.08 -14.01
N HIS A 53 -13.68 10.79 -14.13
CA HIS A 53 -12.62 9.78 -14.23
C HIS A 53 -12.02 9.71 -15.64
N SER A 54 -10.99 10.52 -15.88
CA SER A 54 -10.17 10.48 -17.08
C SER A 54 -9.53 9.09 -17.30
N LEU A 55 -9.39 8.69 -18.56
CA LEU A 55 -8.62 7.51 -18.96
C LEU A 55 -7.15 7.59 -18.49
N GLU A 56 -6.63 8.80 -18.30
CA GLU A 56 -5.30 9.05 -17.75
C GLU A 56 -5.15 8.52 -16.32
N TYR A 57 -6.17 8.67 -15.47
CA TYR A 57 -6.15 8.15 -14.10
C TYR A 57 -6.10 6.62 -14.07
N THR A 58 -6.76 5.96 -15.04
CA THR A 58 -6.72 4.50 -15.20
C THR A 58 -5.37 4.02 -15.75
N ALA A 59 -4.67 4.83 -16.55
CA ALA A 59 -3.30 4.54 -16.96
C ALA A 59 -2.33 4.67 -15.77
N LEU A 60 -2.40 5.78 -15.04
CA LEU A 60 -1.59 6.02 -13.85
C LEU A 60 -1.81 4.97 -12.75
N HIS A 61 -3.04 4.46 -12.57
CA HIS A 61 -3.30 3.36 -11.64
C HIS A 61 -2.59 2.06 -12.03
N LYS A 62 -2.54 1.73 -13.33
CA LYS A 62 -1.81 0.55 -13.82
C LYS A 62 -0.30 0.69 -13.66
N GLU A 63 0.23 1.89 -13.88
CA GLU A 63 1.65 2.18 -13.64
C GLU A 63 1.99 2.09 -12.16
N TYR A 64 1.12 2.61 -11.28
CA TYR A 64 1.24 2.48 -9.84
C TYR A 64 1.20 1.02 -9.37
N LEU A 65 0.26 0.21 -9.90
CA LEU A 65 0.16 -1.21 -9.61
C LEU A 65 1.44 -1.96 -10.01
N ALA A 66 1.91 -1.79 -11.24
CA ALA A 66 3.14 -2.45 -11.72
C ALA A 66 4.40 -2.00 -10.95
N LEU A 67 4.42 -0.75 -10.48
CA LEU A 67 5.45 -0.25 -9.56
C LEU A 67 5.35 -0.96 -8.20
N TRP A 68 4.16 -1.02 -7.61
CA TRP A 68 3.91 -1.65 -6.32
C TRP A 68 4.23 -3.15 -6.33
N GLU A 69 3.79 -3.89 -7.34
CA GLU A 69 4.11 -5.31 -7.55
C GLU A 69 5.63 -5.56 -7.56
N ARG A 70 6.40 -4.71 -8.25
CA ARG A 70 7.87 -4.81 -8.30
C ARG A 70 8.53 -4.56 -6.95
N GLU A 71 8.01 -3.61 -6.17
CA GLU A 71 8.50 -3.36 -4.81
C GLU A 71 8.15 -4.53 -3.87
N MET A 72 6.96 -5.14 -4.00
CA MET A 72 6.60 -6.36 -3.27
C MET A 72 7.48 -7.54 -3.65
N GLU A 73 7.72 -7.78 -4.94
CA GLU A 73 8.57 -8.87 -5.41
C GLU A 73 10.01 -8.71 -4.87
N THR A 74 10.52 -7.49 -4.86
CA THR A 74 11.82 -7.15 -4.28
C THR A 74 11.87 -7.37 -2.76
N PHE A 75 10.78 -7.03 -2.06
CA PHE A 75 10.62 -7.29 -0.63
C PHE A 75 10.59 -8.80 -0.32
N CYS A 76 9.72 -9.55 -0.99
CA CYS A 76 9.57 -11.00 -0.86
C CYS A 76 10.88 -11.75 -1.13
N ARG A 77 11.56 -11.42 -2.23
CA ARG A 77 12.86 -12.03 -2.60
C ARG A 77 13.95 -11.83 -1.54
N ARG A 78 13.95 -10.70 -0.83
CA ARG A 78 14.97 -10.38 0.19
C ARG A 78 14.64 -11.02 1.55
N GLU A 79 13.38 -10.97 1.96
CA GLU A 79 12.93 -11.54 3.26
C GLU A 79 12.67 -13.06 3.21
N GLY A 80 12.77 -13.68 2.03
CA GLY A 80 12.49 -15.10 1.84
C GLY A 80 11.01 -15.46 1.98
N ILE A 81 10.11 -14.52 1.73
CA ILE A 81 8.65 -14.70 1.81
C ILE A 81 8.13 -15.11 0.43
N ALA A 82 7.22 -16.08 0.37
CA ALA A 82 6.53 -16.42 -0.87
C ALA A 82 5.47 -15.35 -1.20
N LEU A 83 5.45 -14.84 -2.44
CA LEU A 83 4.47 -13.81 -2.83
C LEU A 83 3.00 -14.22 -2.56
N PRO A 84 2.54 -15.47 -2.83
CA PRO A 84 1.18 -15.89 -2.50
C PRO A 84 0.88 -15.92 -0.99
N GLU A 85 1.90 -16.08 -0.15
CA GLU A 85 1.76 -16.03 1.32
C GLU A 85 1.58 -14.58 1.79
N LEU A 86 2.30 -13.63 1.19
CA LEU A 86 2.09 -12.20 1.41
C LEU A 86 0.69 -11.77 0.94
N GLU A 87 0.30 -12.17 -0.27
CA GLU A 87 -1.02 -11.86 -0.86
C GLU A 87 -2.17 -12.37 0.00
N ALA A 88 -2.09 -13.61 0.51
CA ALA A 88 -3.10 -14.18 1.39
C ALA A 88 -3.22 -13.41 2.71
N GLN A 89 -2.10 -13.09 3.37
CA GLN A 89 -2.12 -12.34 4.63
C GLN A 89 -2.60 -10.89 4.45
N MET A 90 -2.26 -10.26 3.32
CA MET A 90 -2.81 -8.97 2.93
C MET A 90 -4.33 -9.04 2.72
N TYR A 91 -4.81 -10.06 2.00
CA TYR A 91 -6.22 -10.24 1.74
C TYR A 91 -7.01 -10.48 3.04
N ASP A 92 -6.49 -11.29 3.96
CA ASP A 92 -7.10 -11.52 5.28
C ASP A 92 -7.12 -10.23 6.11
N ALA A 93 -6.01 -9.47 6.16
CA ALA A 93 -5.94 -8.18 6.87
C ALA A 93 -6.90 -7.12 6.30
N LEU A 94 -7.19 -7.15 5.00
CA LEU A 94 -8.16 -6.28 4.35
C LEU A 94 -9.61 -6.72 4.64
N ASN A 95 -9.89 -8.02 4.66
CA ASN A 95 -11.23 -8.56 4.85
C ASN A 95 -11.68 -8.57 6.32
N ASP A 96 -10.75 -8.65 7.29
CA ASP A 96 -11.03 -8.54 8.74
C ASP A 96 -10.93 -7.08 9.28
N ARG A 97 -11.17 -6.08 8.41
CA ARG A 97 -11.39 -4.65 8.72
C ARG A 97 -10.57 -4.07 9.89
N TYR A 98 -9.25 -4.02 9.73
CA TYR A 98 -8.33 -3.36 10.66
C TYR A 98 -8.36 -1.80 10.61
N THR A 99 -9.51 -1.17 10.32
CA THR A 99 -9.60 0.30 10.23
C THR A 99 -9.18 0.98 11.53
N ALA A 100 -9.65 0.48 12.67
CA ALA A 100 -9.33 1.04 13.99
C ALA A 100 -7.89 0.76 14.48
N LEU A 101 -7.16 -0.16 13.85
CA LEU A 101 -5.80 -0.55 14.29
C LEU A 101 -4.68 0.08 13.46
N PHE A 102 -4.99 0.68 12.30
CA PHE A 102 -3.98 1.28 11.41
C PHE A 102 -4.02 2.82 11.35
N GLU A 103 -5.12 3.47 11.70
CA GLU A 103 -5.21 4.95 11.72
C GLU A 103 -4.27 5.61 12.74
N GLU A 104 -4.03 4.97 13.90
CA GLU A 104 -3.08 5.45 14.93
C GLU A 104 -1.70 4.76 14.86
N HIS A 105 -1.47 3.87 13.88
CA HIS A 105 -0.27 3.03 13.83
C HIS A 105 0.82 3.63 12.92
N PRO A 106 2.11 3.53 13.27
CA PRO A 106 3.25 3.99 12.44
C PRO A 106 3.48 3.16 11.16
N HIS A 107 2.43 2.54 10.60
CA HIS A 107 2.45 1.69 9.40
C HIS A 107 1.31 2.02 8.41
N HIS A 108 0.54 3.09 8.66
CA HIS A 108 -0.55 3.59 7.81
C HIS A 108 -0.15 3.68 6.33
N GLY A 109 1.01 4.28 6.01
CA GLY A 109 1.43 4.54 4.63
C GLY A 109 1.58 3.27 3.77
N TRP A 110 1.91 2.14 4.39
CA TRP A 110 2.12 0.86 3.71
C TRP A 110 0.78 0.21 3.37
N VAL A 111 -0.13 0.17 4.34
CA VAL A 111 -1.49 -0.33 4.16
C VAL A 111 -2.23 0.52 3.13
N ASP A 112 -2.10 1.85 3.20
CA ASP A 112 -2.63 2.77 2.19
C ASP A 112 -1.97 2.55 0.81
N SER A 113 -0.68 2.22 0.75
CA SER A 113 -0.01 1.93 -0.53
C SER A 113 -0.54 0.66 -1.20
N ALA A 114 -0.88 -0.36 -0.39
CA ALA A 114 -1.48 -1.62 -0.81
C ALA A 114 -2.95 -1.44 -1.20
N LEU A 115 -3.72 -0.68 -0.42
CA LEU A 115 -5.11 -0.28 -0.74
C LEU A 115 -5.18 0.43 -2.09
N ALA A 116 -4.27 1.38 -2.33
CA ALA A 116 -4.15 2.05 -3.63
C ALA A 116 -3.72 1.11 -4.78
N ALA A 117 -3.02 0.00 -4.50
CA ALA A 117 -2.70 -0.98 -5.54
C ALA A 117 -3.94 -1.80 -5.91
N VAL A 118 -4.67 -2.34 -4.92
CA VAL A 118 -5.81 -3.24 -5.14
C VAL A 118 -7.13 -2.52 -5.46
N SER A 119 -7.27 -1.25 -5.10
CA SER A 119 -8.54 -0.52 -5.16
C SER A 119 -8.38 0.87 -5.80
N TYR A 120 -9.08 1.09 -6.91
CA TYR A 120 -8.98 2.31 -7.72
C TYR A 120 -9.56 3.55 -7.01
N ASP A 121 -10.54 3.38 -6.13
CA ASP A 121 -11.10 4.44 -5.28
C ASP A 121 -10.08 4.97 -4.27
N HIS A 122 -9.36 4.07 -3.61
CA HIS A 122 -8.27 4.40 -2.68
C HIS A 122 -7.09 5.03 -3.42
N PHE A 123 -6.73 4.51 -4.60
CA PHE A 123 -5.73 5.15 -5.46
C PHE A 123 -6.11 6.60 -5.80
N TYR A 124 -7.33 6.81 -6.29
CA TYR A 124 -7.81 8.14 -6.63
C TYR A 124 -7.80 9.06 -5.40
N ALA A 125 -8.33 8.61 -4.26
CA ALA A 125 -8.37 9.38 -3.01
C ALA A 125 -6.96 9.78 -2.55
N ARG A 126 -5.99 8.85 -2.59
CA ARG A 126 -4.58 9.11 -2.25
C ARG A 126 -3.94 10.15 -3.18
N MET A 127 -4.17 10.04 -4.49
CA MET A 127 -3.65 10.99 -5.48
C MET A 127 -4.31 12.37 -5.36
N ALA A 128 -5.62 12.43 -5.16
CA ALA A 128 -6.38 13.67 -4.93
C ALA A 128 -5.96 14.37 -3.62
N ALA A 129 -5.75 13.62 -2.53
CA ALA A 129 -5.25 14.15 -1.27
C ALA A 129 -3.84 14.74 -1.43
N ALA A 130 -2.94 14.05 -2.12
CA ALA A 130 -1.59 14.56 -2.43
C ALA A 130 -1.63 15.82 -3.33
N ALA A 131 -2.57 15.90 -4.28
CA ALA A 131 -2.79 17.08 -5.11
C ALA A 131 -3.24 18.30 -4.28
N CYS A 132 -4.17 18.11 -3.35
CA CYS A 132 -4.64 19.14 -2.44
C CYS A 132 -3.58 19.58 -1.42
N GLY A 133 -2.78 18.63 -0.90
CA GLY A 133 -1.66 18.91 0.01
C GLY A 133 -0.58 19.83 -0.59
N ARG A 134 -0.45 19.85 -1.92
CA ARG A 134 0.49 20.72 -2.65
C ARG A 134 0.02 22.17 -2.87
N LYS A 135 -1.24 22.50 -2.61
CA LYS A 135 -1.83 23.83 -2.88
C LYS A 135 -1.66 24.82 -1.69
N LYS A 136 -0.63 24.67 -0.86
CA LYS A 136 -0.35 25.48 0.33
C LYS A 136 1.06 26.09 0.32
#